data_AF-A0A8H4LRP9-F1
#
_entry.id   AF-A0A8H4LRP9-F1
#
_cell.length_a   1.000
_cell.length_b   1.000
_cell.length_c   1.000
_cell.angle_alpha   90.00
_cell.angle_beta   90.00
_cell.angle_gamma   90.00
#
_symmetry.space_group_name_H-M   'P 1'
#
loop_
_entity.id
_entity.type
_entity.pdbx_description
1 polymer ?
#
loop_
_entity_poly.entity_id
_entity_poly.type
_entity_poly.pdbx_seq_one_letter_code
_entity_poly.pdbx_strand_id
1 'polypeptide(L)'
;MPWREPPLVDFEQEPQYRWPFWEVGCQEEDLFGELHQRFNTTPYPAYIQDPESFHRDVLEIARQAHDKDDFFARMQRRRDERFAELDRFRRRLFILHNNGFNKLDDTQMHHLTRMNYFASLDSIVALYASLLAPDEAGREPSLEFFMSPRQLGILEEKEKRLSPATAKAKDHAGADQSMMPTPPGRRQIASPKRI
;
A
#
# COMPACT_ATOMS: atom_id res chain seq x y z
N MET A 1 5.09 -10.59 2.27
CA MET A 1 5.55 -9.19 2.46
C MET A 1 4.88 -8.65 3.72
N PRO A 2 5.58 -8.44 4.85
CA PRO A 2 4.91 -8.01 6.07
C PRO A 2 4.67 -6.50 5.98
N TRP A 3 3.63 -6.12 5.25
CA TRP A 3 3.09 -4.77 5.13
C TRP A 3 2.41 -4.28 6.42
N ARG A 4 2.91 -4.62 7.62
CA ARG A 4 2.11 -4.41 8.84
C ARG A 4 2.82 -3.85 10.04
N GLU A 5 4.14 -3.99 10.17
CA GLU A 5 4.80 -3.51 11.39
C GLU A 5 6.05 -2.72 11.03
N PRO A 6 6.19 -1.49 11.54
CA PRO A 6 7.46 -0.79 11.47
C PRO A 6 8.53 -1.64 12.19
N PRO A 7 9.81 -1.51 11.83
CA PRO A 7 10.85 -2.31 12.46
C PRO A 7 10.83 -2.12 13.97
N LEU A 8 10.82 -3.23 14.71
CA LEU A 8 11.04 -3.25 16.14
C LEU A 8 12.53 -3.02 16.36
N VAL A 9 12.92 -1.78 16.62
CA VAL A 9 14.30 -1.38 16.80
C VAL A 9 14.64 -1.34 18.28
N ASP A 10 15.69 -2.05 18.66
CA ASP A 10 16.33 -1.88 19.95
C ASP A 10 17.38 -0.77 19.84
N PHE A 11 17.01 0.47 20.22
CA PHE A 11 17.87 1.65 20.06
C PHE A 11 19.18 1.61 20.87
N GLU A 12 19.28 0.71 21.85
CA GLU A 12 20.53 0.43 22.58
C GLU A 12 21.49 -0.42 21.73
N GLN A 13 20.96 -1.39 20.98
CA GLN A 13 21.75 -2.32 20.17
C GLN A 13 21.91 -1.87 18.71
N GLU A 14 21.07 -0.95 18.24
CA GLU A 14 21.02 -0.48 16.86
C GLU A 14 21.29 1.03 16.73
N PRO A 15 22.55 1.47 16.94
CA PRO A 15 22.91 2.88 16.97
C PRO A 15 22.66 3.59 15.63
N GLN A 16 22.53 2.86 14.52
CA GLN A 16 22.21 3.41 13.20
C GLN A 16 20.86 4.13 13.15
N TYR A 17 19.92 3.79 14.03
CA TYR A 17 18.59 4.40 14.08
C TYR A 17 18.47 5.52 15.12
N ARG A 18 19.56 5.86 15.83
CA ARG A 18 19.55 7.00 16.75
C ARG A 18 19.28 8.30 16.00
N TRP A 19 18.55 9.19 16.66
CA TRP A 19 18.16 10.49 16.11
C TRP A 19 17.95 11.49 17.26
N PRO A 20 18.06 12.81 17.02
CA PRO A 20 18.02 13.83 18.08
C PRO A 20 16.58 14.12 18.53
N PHE A 21 15.88 13.11 19.04
CA PHE A 21 14.47 13.21 19.43
C PHE A 21 14.22 14.29 20.49
N TRP A 22 15.17 14.47 21.42
CA TRP A 22 15.09 15.45 22.49
C TRP A 22 15.12 16.90 22.00
N GLU A 23 15.76 17.16 20.85
CA GLU A 23 15.86 18.52 20.27
C GLU A 23 14.52 19.00 19.72
N VAL A 24 13.65 18.06 19.32
CA VAL A 24 12.33 18.33 18.72
C VAL A 24 11.16 17.91 19.62
N GLY A 25 11.42 17.66 20.91
CA GLY A 25 10.38 17.33 21.89
C GLY A 25 9.63 16.02 21.60
N CYS A 26 10.28 15.06 20.95
CA CYS A 26 9.77 13.72 20.69
C CYS A 26 10.41 12.71 21.67
N GLN A 27 9.98 11.45 21.62
CA GLN A 27 10.64 10.30 22.27
C GLN A 27 11.41 9.49 21.23
N GLU A 28 12.35 8.65 21.68
CA GLU A 28 13.20 7.87 20.77
C GLU A 28 12.36 6.89 19.93
N GLU A 29 11.38 6.26 20.58
CA GLU A 29 10.42 5.33 20.01
C GLU A 29 9.45 5.97 18.99
N ASP A 30 9.31 7.30 18.98
CA ASP A 30 8.40 7.98 18.05
C ASP A 30 8.84 7.80 16.59
N LEU A 31 10.12 7.50 16.34
CA LEU A 31 10.66 7.26 14.99
C LEU A 31 9.85 6.19 14.24
N PHE A 32 9.74 5.01 14.82
CA PHE A 32 9.01 3.89 14.24
C PHE A 32 7.58 3.75 14.82
N GLY A 33 7.22 4.60 15.78
CA GLY A 33 5.85 4.78 16.29
C GLY A 33 5.08 5.87 15.54
N GLU A 34 4.83 6.99 16.24
CA GLU A 34 3.95 8.07 15.77
C GLU A 34 4.42 8.67 14.44
N LEU A 35 5.72 8.96 14.29
CA LEU A 35 6.24 9.62 13.09
C LEU A 35 6.09 8.73 11.87
N HIS A 36 6.46 7.46 12.00
CA HIS A 36 6.30 6.50 10.93
C HIS A 36 4.82 6.37 10.54
N GLN A 37 3.93 6.21 11.53
CA GLN A 37 2.50 6.09 11.27
C GLN A 37 1.94 7.34 10.58
N ARG A 38 2.33 8.54 11.02
CA ARG A 38 1.78 9.80 10.51
C ARG A 38 2.38 10.23 9.17
N PHE A 39 3.68 10.04 9.00
CA PHE A 39 4.44 10.62 7.90
C PHE A 39 4.96 9.62 6.87
N ASN A 40 5.04 8.33 7.19
CA ASN A 40 5.53 7.30 6.25
C ASN A 40 4.47 6.28 5.80
N THR A 41 3.20 6.43 6.19
CA THR A 41 2.13 5.50 5.76
C THR A 41 1.13 6.12 4.78
N THR A 42 0.57 5.27 3.91
CA THR A 42 -0.55 5.59 3.01
C THR A 42 -1.86 4.93 3.49
N PRO A 43 -3.04 5.34 2.99
CA PRO A 43 -4.34 4.78 3.37
C PRO A 43 -4.49 3.27 3.12
N TYR A 44 -3.67 2.72 2.22
CA TYR A 44 -3.42 1.29 2.10
C TYR A 44 -2.06 1.04 2.75
N PRO A 45 -1.87 0.00 3.59
CA PRO A 45 -0.71 -0.14 4.48
C PRO A 45 0.59 -0.43 3.70
N ALA A 46 1.05 0.57 2.97
CA ALA A 46 2.27 0.62 2.22
C ALA A 46 3.07 1.80 2.77
N TYR A 47 4.38 1.60 2.84
CA TYR A 47 5.29 2.65 3.24
C TYR A 47 5.61 3.52 2.03
N ILE A 48 5.71 4.83 2.24
CA ILE A 48 6.16 5.75 1.19
C ILE A 48 7.64 5.49 0.91
N GLN A 49 8.40 5.23 1.97
CA GLN A 49 9.83 4.99 1.94
C GLN A 49 10.19 3.76 2.79
N ASP A 50 11.30 3.12 2.43
CA ASP A 50 11.92 2.11 3.29
C ASP A 50 12.32 2.72 4.64
N PRO A 51 12.32 1.94 5.75
CA PRO A 51 12.61 2.43 7.09
C PRO A 51 13.91 3.25 7.22
N GLU A 52 14.98 2.81 6.55
CA GLU A 52 16.26 3.52 6.56
C GLU A 52 16.17 4.89 5.85
N SER A 53 15.46 4.96 4.73
CA SER A 53 15.27 6.22 4.00
C SER A 53 14.40 7.19 4.80
N PHE A 54 13.38 6.68 5.48
CA PHE A 54 12.54 7.47 6.38
C PHE A 54 13.33 8.01 7.58
N HIS A 55 14.17 7.19 8.22
CA HIS A 55 15.05 7.62 9.30
C HIS A 55 15.99 8.75 8.88
N ARG A 56 16.57 8.66 7.67
CA ARG A 56 17.43 9.73 7.14
C ARG A 56 16.67 11.06 6.98
N ASP A 57 15.44 11.02 6.48
CA ASP A 57 14.58 12.21 6.37
C ASP A 57 14.26 12.78 7.78
N VAL A 58 13.94 11.93 8.76
CA VAL A 58 13.72 12.35 10.16
C VAL A 58 14.97 13.00 10.75
N LEU A 59 16.13 12.38 10.58
CA LEU A 59 17.41 12.87 11.11
C LEU A 59 17.80 14.23 10.50
N GLU A 60 17.62 14.39 9.19
CA GLU A 60 17.89 15.64 8.48
C GLU A 60 16.97 16.77 8.98
N ILE A 61 15.67 16.49 9.11
CA ILE A 61 14.66 17.48 9.49
C ILE A 61 14.80 17.84 10.97
N ALA A 62 15.03 16.87 11.85
CA ALA A 62 15.18 17.11 13.29
C ALA A 62 16.35 18.06 13.59
N ARG A 63 17.48 17.94 12.87
CA ARG A 63 18.63 18.84 12.98
C ARG A 63 18.38 20.27 12.52
N GLN A 64 17.34 20.49 11.70
CA GLN A 64 17.01 21.79 11.13
C GLN A 64 15.82 22.47 11.81
N ALA A 65 15.02 21.70 12.55
CA ALA A 65 13.81 22.19 13.19
C ALA A 65 14.15 22.99 14.45
N HIS A 66 13.37 24.03 14.71
CA HIS A 66 13.54 24.86 15.91
C HIS A 66 12.78 24.33 17.12
N ASP A 67 11.62 23.73 16.87
CA ASP A 67 10.71 23.18 17.87
C ASP A 67 9.89 22.03 17.26
N LYS A 68 9.02 21.43 18.08
CA LYS A 68 8.20 20.28 17.69
C LYS A 68 7.20 20.60 16.57
N ASP A 69 6.64 21.81 16.57
CA ASP A 69 5.64 22.20 15.58
C ASP A 69 6.29 22.47 14.22
N ASP A 70 7.44 23.14 14.20
CA ASP A 70 8.28 23.31 13.00
C ASP A 70 8.75 21.94 12.46
N PHE A 71 9.17 21.04 13.35
CA PHE A 71 9.53 19.67 12.98
C PHE A 71 8.38 18.94 12.28
N PHE A 72 7.18 18.93 12.86
CA PHE A 72 6.01 18.29 12.27
C PHE A 72 5.56 18.95 10.95
N ALA A 73 5.64 20.27 10.84
CA ALA A 73 5.33 20.98 9.61
C ALA A 73 6.28 20.57 8.48
N ARG A 74 7.59 20.48 8.77
CA ARG A 74 8.61 20.03 7.80
C ARG A 74 8.44 18.56 7.43
N MET A 75 8.14 17.69 8.40
CA MET A 75 7.84 16.28 8.16
C MET A 75 6.63 16.10 7.25
N GLN A 76 5.55 16.86 7.49
CA GLN A 76 4.37 16.85 6.62
C GLN A 76 4.72 17.29 5.20
N ARG A 77 5.49 18.37 5.05
CA ARG A 77 5.96 18.82 3.75
C ARG A 77 6.81 17.77 3.03
N ARG A 78 7.76 17.14 3.72
CA ARG A 78 8.62 16.07 3.16
C ARG A 78 7.79 14.87 2.71
N ARG A 79 6.79 14.46 3.51
CA ARG A 79 5.83 13.42 3.13
C ARG A 79 5.14 13.77 1.80
N ASP A 80 4.62 14.98 1.67
CA ASP A 80 3.91 15.43 0.47
C ASP A 80 4.86 15.48 -0.75
N GLU A 81 6.11 15.91 -0.55
CA GLU A 81 7.17 15.87 -1.57
C GLU A 81 7.44 14.44 -2.05
N ARG A 82 7.62 13.48 -1.13
CA ARG A 82 7.86 12.06 -1.46
C ARG A 82 6.67 11.41 -2.17
N PHE A 83 5.44 11.72 -1.75
CA PHE A 83 4.25 11.28 -2.49
C PHE A 83 4.21 11.83 -3.91
N ALA A 84 4.53 13.11 -4.09
CA ALA A 84 4.57 13.72 -5.41
C ALA A 84 5.67 13.12 -6.31
N GLU A 85 6.82 12.76 -5.74
CA GLU A 85 7.89 12.02 -6.42
C GLU A 85 7.42 10.64 -6.88
N LEU A 86 6.79 9.85 -5.98
CA LEU A 86 6.26 8.53 -6.31
C LEU A 86 5.20 8.59 -7.42
N ASP A 87 4.24 9.50 -7.32
CA ASP A 87 3.20 9.62 -8.34
C ASP A 87 3.76 10.12 -9.69
N ARG A 88 4.77 11.01 -9.66
CA ARG A 88 5.50 11.42 -10.88
C ARG A 88 6.24 10.24 -11.50
N PHE A 89 6.94 9.45 -10.69
CA PHE A 89 7.64 8.25 -11.14
C PHE A 89 6.65 7.26 -11.78
N ARG A 90 5.55 6.95 -11.11
CA ARG A 90 4.47 6.09 -11.62
C ARG A 90 3.95 6.55 -12.97
N ARG A 91 3.61 7.84 -13.11
CA ARG A 91 3.13 8.42 -14.37
C ARG A 91 4.17 8.32 -15.50
N ARG A 92 5.44 8.62 -15.22
CA ARG A 92 6.51 8.50 -16.22
C ARG A 92 6.70 7.05 -16.64
N LEU A 93 6.71 6.12 -15.69
CA LEU A 93 6.84 4.71 -15.95
C LEU A 93 5.72 4.21 -16.87
N PHE A 94 4.48 4.61 -16.61
CA PHE A 94 3.34 4.29 -17.46
C PHE A 94 3.52 4.80 -18.91
N ILE A 95 3.96 6.05 -19.08
CA ILE A 95 4.25 6.63 -20.41
C ILE A 95 5.35 5.83 -21.12
N LEU A 96 6.45 5.48 -20.43
CA LEU A 96 7.56 4.74 -21.05
C LEU A 96 7.13 3.35 -21.53
N HIS A 97 6.31 2.64 -20.75
CA HIS A 97 5.74 1.36 -21.17
C HIS A 97 4.84 1.53 -22.39
N ASN A 98 3.97 2.54 -22.42
CA ASN A 98 3.05 2.77 -23.53
C ASN A 98 3.77 3.20 -24.83
N ASN A 99 4.98 3.78 -24.73
CA ASN A 99 5.81 4.18 -25.87
C ASN A 99 6.87 3.13 -26.26
N GLY A 100 6.81 1.92 -25.69
CA GLY A 100 7.57 0.77 -26.18
C GLY A 100 9.03 0.68 -25.74
N PHE A 101 9.46 1.41 -24.70
CA PHE A 101 10.80 1.22 -24.12
C PHE A 101 10.98 -0.16 -23.46
N ASN A 102 9.87 -0.81 -23.07
CA ASN A 102 9.77 -2.24 -22.76
C ASN A 102 8.48 -2.77 -23.42
N LYS A 103 8.58 -3.81 -24.25
CA LYS A 103 7.41 -4.42 -24.90
C LYS A 103 6.69 -5.35 -23.92
N LEU A 104 5.81 -4.76 -23.10
CA LEU A 104 4.72 -5.55 -22.54
C LEU A 104 3.81 -6.00 -23.69
N ASP A 105 3.29 -7.22 -23.61
CA ASP A 105 2.25 -7.66 -24.54
C ASP A 105 0.93 -6.91 -24.27
N ASP A 106 -0.05 -7.07 -25.17
CA ASP A 106 -1.34 -6.36 -25.07
C ASP A 106 -2.10 -6.69 -23.78
N THR A 107 -1.96 -7.92 -23.26
CA THR A 107 -2.60 -8.37 -22.02
C THR A 107 -1.95 -7.70 -20.81
N GLN A 108 -0.62 -7.73 -20.74
CA GLN A 108 0.16 -7.07 -19.71
C GLN A 108 -0.07 -5.55 -19.71
N MET A 109 -0.15 -4.92 -20.88
CA MET A 109 -0.45 -3.50 -21.02
C MET A 109 -1.86 -3.15 -20.53
N HIS A 110 -2.85 -4.00 -20.82
CA HIS A 110 -4.21 -3.86 -20.30
C HIS A 110 -4.22 -3.89 -18.77
N HIS A 111 -3.52 -4.86 -18.16
CA HIS A 111 -3.44 -4.95 -16.69
C HIS A 111 -2.65 -3.80 -16.06
N LEU A 112 -1.56 -3.35 -16.69
CA LEU A 112 -0.80 -2.18 -16.24
C LEU A 112 -1.65 -0.92 -16.25
N THR A 113 -2.47 -0.75 -17.28
CA THR A 113 -3.42 0.36 -17.41
C THR A 113 -4.45 0.31 -16.28
N ARG A 114 -5.06 -0.86 -16.03
CA ARG A 114 -6.02 -1.04 -14.92
C ARG A 114 -5.38 -0.73 -13.56
N MET A 115 -4.15 -1.19 -13.32
CA MET A 115 -3.44 -0.90 -12.07
C MET A 115 -3.20 0.61 -11.91
N ASN A 116 -2.84 1.32 -12.98
CA ASN A 116 -2.61 2.77 -12.91
C ASN A 116 -3.88 3.58 -12.62
N TYR A 117 -5.04 3.14 -13.12
CA TYR A 117 -6.32 3.81 -12.86
C TYR A 117 -6.93 3.47 -11.50
N PHE A 118 -6.95 2.19 -11.14
CA PHE A 118 -7.72 1.72 -9.98
C PHE A 118 -6.86 1.44 -8.76
N ALA A 119 -5.60 1.03 -8.95
CA ALA A 119 -4.70 0.58 -7.88
C ALA A 119 -5.37 -0.39 -6.88
N SER A 120 -6.32 -1.19 -7.35
CA SER A 120 -7.06 -2.17 -6.55
C SER A 120 -6.27 -3.46 -6.42
N LEU A 121 -6.58 -4.26 -5.40
CA LEU A 121 -6.02 -5.61 -5.22
C LEU A 121 -6.13 -6.43 -6.51
N ASP A 122 -7.31 -6.47 -7.14
CA ASP A 122 -7.54 -7.24 -8.36
C ASP A 122 -6.66 -6.77 -9.52
N SER A 123 -6.47 -5.45 -9.66
CA SER A 123 -5.66 -4.88 -10.73
C SER A 123 -4.16 -5.16 -10.53
N ILE A 124 -3.71 -5.17 -9.27
CA ILE A 124 -2.33 -5.49 -8.90
C ILE A 124 -2.05 -6.97 -9.13
N VAL A 125 -2.93 -7.85 -8.61
CA VAL A 125 -2.82 -9.30 -8.78
C VAL A 125 -2.84 -9.68 -10.26
N ALA A 126 -3.77 -9.13 -11.04
CA ALA A 126 -3.87 -9.43 -12.46
C ALA A 126 -2.62 -8.97 -13.24
N LEU A 127 -2.04 -7.81 -12.90
CA LEU A 127 -0.78 -7.37 -13.51
C LEU A 127 0.35 -8.34 -13.18
N TYR A 128 0.59 -8.64 -11.90
CA TYR A 128 1.68 -9.55 -11.52
C TYR A 128 1.50 -10.95 -12.09
N ALA A 129 0.27 -11.49 -12.11
CA ALA A 129 -0.02 -12.78 -12.73
C ALA A 129 0.34 -12.77 -14.23
N SER A 130 0.02 -11.69 -14.95
CA SER A 130 0.37 -11.56 -16.39
C SER A 130 1.86 -11.48 -16.69
N LEU A 131 2.69 -11.15 -15.69
CA LEU A 131 4.16 -11.10 -15.82
C LEU A 131 4.82 -12.46 -15.60
N LEU A 132 4.08 -13.44 -15.06
CA LEU A 132 4.61 -14.77 -14.80
C LEU A 132 4.38 -15.64 -16.04
N ALA A 133 5.43 -15.90 -16.80
CA ALA A 133 5.37 -16.79 -17.96
C ALA A 133 5.24 -18.27 -17.51
N PRO A 134 4.54 -19.12 -18.28
CA PRO A 134 4.63 -20.56 -18.08
C PRO A 134 6.07 -21.05 -18.33
N ASP A 135 6.45 -22.12 -17.65
CA ASP A 135 7.79 -22.72 -17.83
C ASP A 135 7.97 -23.35 -19.23
N GLU A 136 9.16 -23.87 -19.53
CA GLU A 136 9.45 -24.51 -20.84
C GLU A 136 8.52 -25.69 -21.16
N ALA A 137 7.87 -26.28 -20.15
CA ALA A 137 6.91 -27.36 -20.27
C ALA A 137 5.44 -26.88 -20.34
N GLY A 138 5.20 -25.57 -20.37
CA GLY A 138 3.87 -24.97 -20.41
C GLY A 138 3.14 -24.97 -19.07
N ARG A 139 3.82 -25.27 -17.96
CA ARG A 139 3.20 -25.26 -16.63
C ARG A 139 3.10 -23.85 -16.09
N GLU A 140 1.96 -23.54 -15.49
CA GLU A 140 1.77 -22.26 -14.81
C GLU A 140 2.67 -22.16 -13.56
N PRO A 141 3.18 -20.95 -13.28
CA PRO A 141 4.00 -20.71 -12.10
C PRO A 141 3.16 -20.88 -10.82
N SER A 142 3.50 -21.91 -10.04
CA SER A 142 2.91 -22.18 -8.72
C SER A 142 3.91 -21.86 -7.62
N LEU A 143 3.44 -21.34 -6.49
CA LEU A 143 4.26 -21.15 -5.29
C LEU A 143 4.85 -22.48 -4.78
N GLU A 144 4.17 -23.59 -5.04
CA GLU A 144 4.66 -24.94 -4.68
C GLU A 144 5.96 -25.32 -5.40
N PHE A 145 6.22 -24.72 -6.57
CA PHE A 145 7.41 -25.02 -7.37
C PHE A 145 8.68 -24.42 -6.77
N PHE A 146 8.57 -23.29 -6.06
CA PHE A 146 9.72 -22.55 -5.53
C PHE A 146 9.95 -22.73 -4.03
N MET A 147 9.01 -23.38 -3.32
CA MET A 147 9.01 -23.47 -1.87
C MET A 147 9.10 -24.92 -1.40
N SER A 148 10.03 -25.19 -0.48
CA SER A 148 10.05 -26.48 0.21
C SER A 148 8.76 -26.69 1.03
N PRO A 149 8.34 -27.95 1.30
CA PRO A 149 7.16 -28.23 2.13
C PRO A 149 7.18 -27.53 3.49
N ARG A 150 8.38 -27.33 4.05
CA ARG A 150 8.58 -26.58 5.30
C ARG A 150 8.23 -25.10 5.15
N GLN A 151 8.61 -24.47 4.04
CA GLN A 151 8.31 -23.05 3.79
C GLN A 151 6.83 -22.83 3.48
N LEU A 152 6.20 -23.76 2.74
CA LEU A 152 4.75 -23.77 2.52
C LEU A 152 3.99 -23.84 3.86
N GLY A 153 4.38 -24.77 4.74
CA GLY A 153 3.78 -24.87 6.08
C GLY A 153 3.90 -23.58 6.91
N ILE A 154 5.04 -22.89 6.84
CA ILE A 154 5.24 -21.59 7.52
C ILE A 154 4.34 -20.51 6.92
N LEU A 155 4.15 -20.48 5.60
CA LEU A 155 3.24 -19.53 4.95
C LEU A 155 1.79 -19.81 5.33
N GLU A 156 1.33 -21.05 5.24
CA GLU A 156 -0.04 -21.44 5.61
C GLU A 156 -0.33 -21.11 7.08
N GLU A 157 0.62 -21.34 7.98
CA GLU A 157 0.48 -20.99 9.38
C GLU A 157 0.40 -19.46 9.58
N LYS A 158 1.19 -18.69 8.82
CA LYS A 158 1.11 -17.22 8.80
C LYS A 158 -0.23 -16.73 8.25
N GLU A 159 -0.73 -17.30 7.16
CA GLU A 159 -2.04 -16.95 6.56
C GLU A 159 -3.20 -17.23 7.52
N LYS A 160 -3.15 -18.36 8.23
CA LYS A 160 -4.13 -18.68 9.29
C LYS A 160 -4.08 -17.67 10.44
N ARG A 161 -2.90 -17.24 10.86
CA ARG A 161 -2.73 -16.20 11.90
C ARG A 161 -3.20 -14.82 11.43
N LEU A 162 -3.06 -14.51 10.14
CA LEU A 162 -3.53 -13.27 9.51
C LEU A 162 -5.04 -13.23 9.23
N SER A 163 -5.78 -14.31 9.51
CA SER A 163 -7.22 -14.41 9.33
C SER A 163 -8.01 -14.39 10.65
N PRO A 164 -8.13 -13.27 11.41
CA PRO A 164 -8.99 -13.24 12.59
C PRO A 164 -10.45 -12.80 12.32
N ALA A 165 -10.87 -12.55 11.07
CA ALA A 165 -12.11 -11.78 10.83
C ALA A 165 -13.37 -12.58 10.44
N THR A 166 -13.32 -13.90 10.21
CA THR A 166 -14.52 -14.64 9.75
C THR A 166 -15.26 -15.42 10.85
N ALA A 167 -14.74 -15.47 12.08
CA ALA A 167 -15.36 -16.25 13.16
C ALA A 167 -16.39 -15.50 14.01
N LYS A 168 -16.46 -14.16 13.95
CA LYS A 168 -17.40 -13.36 14.77
C LYS A 168 -18.63 -12.79 14.05
N ALA A 169 -18.85 -13.15 12.78
CA ALA A 169 -20.02 -12.68 12.03
C ALA A 169 -21.24 -13.63 12.05
N LYS A 170 -21.18 -14.75 12.80
CA LYS A 170 -22.28 -15.74 12.83
C LYS A 170 -23.31 -15.57 13.96
N ASP A 171 -23.10 -14.65 14.89
CA ASP A 171 -23.96 -14.56 16.08
C ASP A 171 -24.86 -13.31 16.11
N HIS A 172 -25.25 -12.72 14.98
CA HIS A 172 -26.36 -11.74 14.93
C HIS A 172 -27.30 -12.06 13.76
N ALA A 173 -27.77 -13.31 13.70
CA ALA A 173 -28.98 -13.66 12.94
C ALA A 173 -30.18 -13.58 13.88
N GLY A 174 -30.69 -12.36 14.08
CA GLY A 174 -31.86 -12.12 14.92
C GLY A 174 -32.36 -10.68 14.84
N ALA A 175 -33.32 -10.47 13.94
CA ALA A 175 -34.29 -9.36 13.91
C ALA A 175 -33.74 -7.91 13.95
N ASP A 176 -33.70 -7.24 12.80
CA ASP A 176 -34.67 -6.18 12.49
C ASP A 176 -34.58 -5.80 11.00
N GLN A 177 -35.68 -5.90 10.26
CA GLN A 177 -35.77 -5.46 8.87
C GLN A 177 -35.96 -3.94 8.86
N SER A 178 -34.86 -3.18 8.81
CA SER A 178 -34.93 -1.73 8.60
C SER A 178 -34.65 -1.36 7.14
N MET A 179 -35.63 -0.68 6.55
CA MET A 179 -35.73 -0.29 5.15
C MET A 179 -34.56 0.59 4.69
N MET A 180 -33.89 0.19 3.62
CA MET A 180 -33.05 1.10 2.83
C MET A 180 -33.93 1.89 1.84
N PRO A 181 -33.77 3.22 1.73
CA PRO A 181 -34.55 4.03 0.81
C PRO A 181 -34.15 3.74 -0.65
N THR A 182 -35.15 3.61 -1.51
CA THR A 182 -35.03 3.38 -2.95
C THR A 182 -34.26 4.53 -3.65
N PRO A 183 -33.36 4.26 -4.62
CA PRO A 183 -32.69 5.30 -5.39
C PRO A 183 -33.68 6.14 -6.21
N PRO A 184 -33.49 7.46 -6.35
CA PRO A 184 -34.42 8.30 -7.11
C PRO A 184 -34.46 7.90 -8.59
N GLY A 185 -35.69 7.68 -9.06
CA GLY A 185 -36.01 7.15 -10.38
C GLY A 185 -35.47 7.98 -11.54
N ARG A 186 -34.96 7.23 -12.52
CA ARG A 186 -34.65 7.64 -13.89
C ARG A 186 -35.90 8.30 -14.51
N ARG A 187 -35.86 9.61 -14.74
CA ARG A 187 -36.94 10.33 -15.45
C ARG A 187 -37.17 9.68 -16.81
N GLN A 188 -38.38 9.17 -17.02
CA GLN A 188 -38.85 8.71 -18.33
C GLN A 188 -38.92 9.92 -19.27
N ILE A 189 -38.19 9.85 -20.37
CA ILE A 189 -38.28 10.79 -21.48
C ILE A 189 -39.54 10.39 -22.25
N ALA A 190 -40.58 11.22 -22.18
CA ALA A 190 -41.79 11.04 -22.96
C ALA A 190 -41.51 11.38 -24.43
N SER A 191 -41.71 10.41 -25.33
CA SER A 191 -41.72 10.64 -26.77
C SER A 191 -42.99 11.41 -27.18
N PRO A 192 -42.92 12.41 -28.06
CA PRO A 192 -44.09 13.14 -28.51
C PRO A 192 -44.92 12.34 -29.51
N LYS A 193 -46.24 12.37 -29.36
CA LYS A 193 -47.22 11.84 -30.32
C LYS A 193 -47.15 12.63 -31.63
N ARG A 194 -47.06 11.93 -32.76
CA ARG A 194 -47.31 12.49 -34.10
C ARG A 194 -48.82 12.76 -34.26
N ILE A 195 -49.14 13.95 -34.77
CA ILE A 195 -50.39 14.24 -35.50
C ILE A 195 -50.07 14.08 -36.98
#